data_AF-A0A8T3NNH4-F1
#
_entry.id   AF-A0A8T3NNH4-F1
#
_cell.length_a   1.000
_cell.length_b   1.000
_cell.length_c   1.000
_cell.angle_alpha   90.00
_cell.angle_beta   90.00
_cell.angle_gamma   90.00
#
_symmetry.space_group_name_H-M   'P 1'
#
loop_
_entity.id
_entity.type
_entity.pdbx_description
1 polymer ?
#
loop_
_entity_poly.entity_id
_entity_poly.type
_entity_poly.pdbx_seq_one_letter_code
_entity_poly.pdbx_strand_id
1 'polypeptide(L)'
;MLPRKRLNRWLASHGHTRLRLIIADAGYGKSTLIADYVHRADVMAMWYRLDSSDGDWVTLLSYLVAAGRELHPSFAETTSALLTSISVTNVGRDIVLASYIAELETLCSRPVILVLDDFHLANDSA
;
A
#
# COMPACT_ATOMS: atom_id res chain seq x y z
N MET A 1 -7.10 -7.35 -22.35
CA MET A 1 -5.81 -6.76 -21.95
C MET A 1 -4.69 -7.36 -22.79
N LEU A 2 -3.74 -6.54 -23.28
CA LEU A 2 -2.56 -7.03 -24.02
C LEU A 2 -1.47 -7.50 -23.02
N PRO A 3 -1.07 -8.78 -23.04
CA PRO A 3 -0.16 -9.33 -22.05
C PRO A 3 1.29 -8.83 -22.22
N ARG A 4 1.84 -8.21 -21.16
CA ARG A 4 3.20 -7.63 -21.14
C ARG A 4 4.25 -8.64 -20.64
N LYS A 5 4.37 -9.77 -21.34
CA LYS A 5 5.18 -10.94 -20.91
C LYS A 5 6.61 -10.61 -20.45
N ARG A 6 7.31 -9.71 -21.15
CA ARG A 6 8.69 -9.29 -20.79
C ARG A 6 8.74 -8.60 -19.43
N LEU A 7 7.81 -7.68 -19.17
CA LEU A 7 7.76 -6.90 -17.93
C LEU A 7 7.28 -7.75 -16.75
N ASN A 8 6.30 -8.63 -16.95
CA ASN A 8 5.89 -9.58 -15.90
C ASN A 8 7.04 -10.51 -15.50
N ARG A 9 7.83 -10.99 -16.47
CA ARG A 9 9.01 -11.81 -16.17
C ARG A 9 10.04 -11.04 -15.35
N TRP A 10 10.26 -9.76 -15.69
CA TRP A 10 11.14 -8.88 -14.92
C TRP A 10 10.61 -8.68 -13.50
N LEU A 11 9.30 -8.43 -13.31
CA LEU A 11 8.71 -8.29 -11.97
C LEU A 11 8.83 -9.58 -11.15
N ALA A 12 8.64 -10.74 -11.77
CA ALA A 12 8.79 -12.04 -11.13
C ALA A 12 10.25 -12.33 -10.72
N SER A 13 11.23 -12.01 -11.57
CA SER A 13 12.65 -12.25 -11.26
C SER A 13 13.19 -11.34 -10.15
N HIS A 14 12.47 -10.27 -9.81
CA HIS A 14 12.84 -9.34 -8.75
C HIS A 14 11.92 -9.44 -7.52
N GLY A 15 11.23 -10.58 -7.33
CA GLY A 15 10.33 -10.79 -6.18
C GLY A 15 11.00 -10.67 -4.80
N HIS A 16 12.32 -10.85 -4.72
CA HIS A 16 13.10 -10.72 -3.48
C HIS A 16 13.43 -9.26 -3.10
N THR A 17 13.16 -8.30 -3.98
CA THR A 17 13.41 -6.88 -3.70
C THR A 17 12.32 -6.31 -2.81
N ARG A 18 12.70 -5.56 -1.76
CA ARG A 18 11.76 -4.95 -0.82
C ARG A 18 11.00 -3.75 -1.41
N LEU A 19 11.55 -3.13 -2.45
CA LEU A 19 10.97 -1.96 -3.12
C LEU A 19 11.20 -2.06 -4.62
N ARG A 20 10.15 -1.80 -5.40
CA ARG A 20 10.19 -1.74 -6.88
C ARG A 20 9.52 -0.44 -7.32
N LEU A 21 10.25 0.37 -8.08
CA LEU A 21 9.76 1.64 -8.64
C LEU A 21 9.46 1.46 -10.12
N ILE A 22 8.23 1.77 -10.54
CA ILE A 22 7.79 1.70 -11.94
C ILE A 22 7.51 3.11 -12.44
N ILE A 23 8.36 3.62 -13.33
CA ILE A 23 8.26 4.97 -13.89
C ILE A 23 7.88 4.87 -15.37
N ALA A 24 6.82 5.57 -15.75
CA ALA A 24 6.39 5.81 -17.12
C ALA A 24 5.37 6.95 -17.13
N ASP A 25 5.12 7.58 -18.28
CA ASP A 25 4.11 8.65 -18.38
C ASP A 25 2.68 8.11 -18.17
N ALA A 26 1.72 9.02 -18.05
CA ALA A 26 0.31 8.68 -18.02
C ALA A 26 -0.11 7.90 -19.29
N GLY A 27 -1.04 6.96 -19.15
CA GLY A 27 -1.50 6.13 -20.28
C GLY A 27 -0.58 4.97 -20.68
N TYR A 28 0.65 4.89 -20.17
CA TYR A 28 1.55 3.76 -20.43
C TYR A 28 1.16 2.45 -19.71
N GLY A 29 0.03 2.39 -19.00
CA GLY A 29 -0.51 1.15 -18.41
C GLY A 29 0.32 0.61 -17.23
N LYS A 30 0.84 1.49 -16.37
CA LYS A 30 1.58 1.12 -15.14
C LYS A 30 0.69 0.29 -14.20
N SER A 31 -0.46 0.83 -13.81
CA SER A 31 -1.45 0.16 -12.96
C SER A 31 -1.93 -1.16 -13.58
N THR A 32 -2.15 -1.18 -14.90
CA THR A 32 -2.50 -2.41 -15.64
C THR A 32 -1.40 -3.48 -15.55
N LEU A 33 -0.13 -3.11 -15.65
CA LEU A 33 0.99 -4.04 -15.51
C LEU A 33 1.04 -4.63 -14.09
N ILE A 34 0.88 -3.79 -13.07
CA ILE A 34 0.91 -4.25 -11.66
C ILE A 34 -0.26 -5.19 -11.38
N ALA A 35 -1.47 -4.84 -11.83
CA ALA A 35 -2.66 -5.69 -11.65
C ALA A 35 -2.50 -7.06 -12.35
N ASP A 36 -2.00 -7.08 -13.60
CA ASP A 36 -1.72 -8.33 -14.33
C ASP A 36 -0.62 -9.15 -13.64
N TYR A 37 0.39 -8.51 -13.05
CA TYR A 37 1.42 -9.20 -12.28
C TYR A 37 0.88 -9.80 -10.97
N VAL A 38 0.15 -9.03 -10.17
CA VAL A 38 -0.49 -9.48 -8.92
C VAL A 38 -1.37 -10.69 -9.18
N HIS A 39 -2.22 -10.61 -10.20
CA HIS A 39 -3.09 -11.71 -10.59
C HIS A 39 -2.31 -12.98 -11.03
N ARG A 40 -1.22 -12.83 -11.79
CA ARG A 40 -0.41 -13.96 -12.27
C ARG A 40 0.47 -14.59 -11.20
N ALA A 41 0.96 -13.78 -10.27
CA ALA A 41 1.83 -14.22 -9.20
C ALA A 41 1.05 -14.84 -8.02
N ASP A 42 -0.29 -14.75 -8.04
CA ASP A 42 -1.19 -15.21 -6.97
C ASP A 42 -0.77 -14.66 -5.59
N VAL A 43 -0.43 -13.38 -5.58
CA VAL A 43 -0.02 -12.64 -4.36
C VAL A 43 -1.13 -11.70 -3.94
N MET A 44 -1.25 -11.47 -2.64
CA MET A 44 -2.20 -10.48 -2.14
C MET A 44 -1.62 -9.09 -2.37
N ALA A 45 -2.47 -8.11 -2.69
CA ALA A 45 -2.04 -6.74 -2.88
C ALA A 45 -2.92 -5.78 -2.08
N MET A 46 -2.29 -4.93 -1.28
CA MET A 46 -2.91 -3.74 -0.72
C MET A 46 -2.71 -2.62 -1.73
N TRP A 47 -3.80 -2.11 -2.31
CA TRP A 47 -3.72 -1.04 -3.30
C TRP A 47 -4.10 0.28 -2.66
N TYR A 48 -3.19 1.25 -2.73
CA TYR A 48 -3.45 2.61 -2.31
C TYR A 48 -3.01 3.57 -3.41
N ARG A 49 -3.96 4.39 -3.87
CA ARG A 49 -3.68 5.46 -4.82
C ARG A 49 -3.53 6.74 -4.03
N LEU A 50 -2.35 7.34 -4.12
CA LEU A 50 -2.09 8.63 -3.49
C LEU A 50 -2.84 9.73 -4.23
N ASP A 51 -3.30 10.71 -3.48
CA ASP A 51 -3.79 11.98 -3.99
C ASP A 51 -3.07 13.17 -3.34
N SER A 52 -3.32 14.37 -3.86
CA SER A 52 -2.68 15.60 -3.39
C SER A 52 -3.11 16.03 -1.97
N SER A 53 -4.16 15.42 -1.41
CA SER A 53 -4.64 15.70 -0.05
C SER A 53 -4.01 14.79 1.02
N ASP A 54 -3.24 13.78 0.62
CA ASP A 54 -2.60 12.80 1.49
C ASP A 54 -1.33 13.31 2.21
N GLY A 55 -1.18 14.63 2.39
CA GLY A 55 -0.10 15.22 3.18
C GLY A 55 -0.22 14.95 4.68
N ASP A 56 -1.41 14.55 5.15
CA ASP A 56 -1.67 14.20 6.55
C ASP A 56 -1.45 12.70 6.81
N TRP A 57 -0.56 12.38 7.77
CA TRP A 57 -0.21 11.01 8.11
C TRP A 57 -1.37 10.20 8.70
N VAL A 58 -2.33 10.86 9.35
CA VAL A 58 -3.52 10.20 9.92
C VAL A 58 -4.41 9.69 8.79
N THR A 59 -4.64 10.55 7.79
CA THR A 59 -5.38 10.21 6.57
C THR A 59 -4.71 9.06 5.82
N LEU A 60 -3.41 9.18 5.55
CA LEU A 60 -2.61 8.13 4.91
C LEU A 60 -2.74 6.78 5.63
N LEU A 61 -2.53 6.76 6.94
CA LEU A 61 -2.56 5.52 7.70
C LEU A 61 -3.98 4.92 7.77
N SER A 62 -5.02 5.77 7.81
CA SER A 62 -6.42 5.33 7.75
C SER A 62 -6.74 4.63 6.43
N TYR A 63 -6.25 5.14 5.31
CA TYR A 63 -6.41 4.48 4.01
C TYR A 63 -5.59 3.19 3.90
N LEU A 64 -4.40 3.14 4.47
CA LEU A 64 -3.61 1.90 4.53
C LEU A 64 -4.29 0.83 5.39
N VAL A 65 -4.96 1.20 6.48
CA VAL A 65 -5.82 0.30 7.26
C VAL A 65 -6.99 -0.18 6.40
N ALA A 66 -7.68 0.72 5.70
CA ALA A 66 -8.79 0.36 4.81
C ALA A 66 -8.37 -0.62 3.71
N ALA A 67 -7.23 -0.37 3.05
CA ALA A 67 -6.68 -1.26 2.02
C ALA A 67 -6.30 -2.64 2.57
N GLY A 68 -5.79 -2.71 3.80
CA GLY A 68 -5.51 -3.99 4.44
C GLY A 68 -6.79 -4.76 4.80
N ARG A 69 -7.87 -4.05 5.12
CA ARG A 69 -9.18 -4.65 5.41
C ARG A 69 -9.86 -5.29 4.19
N GLU A 70 -9.49 -4.88 2.98
CA GLU A 70 -9.90 -5.59 1.75
C GLU A 70 -9.34 -7.02 1.69
N LEU A 71 -8.17 -7.25 2.32
CA LEU A 71 -7.54 -8.57 2.40
C LEU A 71 -7.97 -9.35 3.65
N HIS A 72 -8.10 -8.66 4.78
CA HIS A 72 -8.44 -9.26 6.06
C HIS A 72 -9.37 -8.32 6.85
N PRO A 73 -10.69 -8.60 6.94
CA PRO A 73 -11.68 -7.64 7.47
C PRO A 73 -11.39 -7.05 8.85
N SER A 74 -10.79 -7.84 9.75
CA SER A 74 -10.39 -7.39 11.10
C SER A 74 -8.95 -6.89 11.19
N PHE A 75 -8.35 -6.51 10.06
CA PHE A 75 -7.02 -5.93 10.05
C PHE A 75 -6.98 -4.58 10.78
N ALA A 76 -5.94 -4.41 11.57
CA ALA A 76 -5.54 -3.16 12.21
C ALA A 76 -6.62 -2.51 13.11
N GLU A 77 -7.36 -3.31 13.89
CA GLU A 77 -8.36 -2.82 14.83
C GLU A 77 -7.75 -1.90 15.90
N THR A 78 -6.57 -2.24 16.41
CA THR A 78 -5.88 -1.45 17.44
C THR A 78 -5.43 -0.12 16.87
N THR A 79 -4.76 -0.13 15.72
CA THR A 79 -4.33 1.08 15.03
C THR A 79 -5.52 1.98 14.69
N SER A 80 -6.64 1.40 14.22
CA SER A 80 -7.86 2.14 13.89
C SER A 80 -8.46 2.83 15.12
N ALA A 81 -8.43 2.18 16.29
CA ALA A 81 -8.88 2.78 17.54
C ALA A 81 -7.96 3.94 17.96
N LEU A 82 -6.63 3.75 17.86
CA LEU A 82 -5.65 4.80 18.14
C LEU A 82 -5.85 6.01 17.23
N LEU A 83 -5.98 5.81 15.92
CA LEU A 83 -6.24 6.86 14.92
C LEU A 83 -7.49 7.68 15.26
N THR A 84 -8.58 7.02 15.66
CA THR A 84 -9.83 7.69 16.05
C THR A 84 -9.66 8.52 17.33
N SER A 85 -8.76 8.12 18.22
CA SER A 85 -8.54 8.79 19.51
C SER A 85 -7.53 9.94 19.48
N ILE A 86 -6.76 10.11 18.39
CA ILE A 86 -5.63 11.06 18.29
C ILE A 86 -6.00 12.47 18.76
N SER A 87 -7.17 12.97 18.37
CA SER A 87 -7.62 14.32 18.71
C SER A 87 -7.96 14.50 20.19
N VAL A 88 -8.17 13.40 20.93
CA VAL A 88 -8.62 13.38 22.33
C VAL A 88 -7.49 13.02 23.28
N THR A 89 -6.64 12.06 22.91
CA THR A 89 -5.66 11.44 23.81
C THR A 89 -4.22 11.91 23.57
N ASN A 90 -3.97 12.76 22.57
CA ASN A 90 -2.65 13.22 22.15
C ASN A 90 -1.65 12.06 21.98
N VAL A 91 -2.13 10.93 21.43
CA VAL A 91 -1.29 9.76 21.14
C VAL A 91 -0.26 10.16 20.09
N GLY A 92 1.02 9.95 20.41
CA GLY A 92 2.11 10.26 19.50
C GLY A 92 2.11 9.39 18.25
N ARG A 93 2.50 9.98 17.12
CA ARG A 93 2.63 9.31 15.81
C ARG A 93 3.39 7.99 15.89
N ASP A 94 4.49 7.95 16.65
CA ASP A 94 5.35 6.77 16.77
C ASP A 94 4.62 5.57 17.40
N ILE A 95 3.70 5.83 18.35
CA ILE A 95 2.89 4.78 19.00
C ILE A 95 1.94 4.16 17.98
N VAL A 96 1.28 5.00 17.17
CA VAL A 96 0.34 4.54 16.14
C VAL A 96 1.07 3.76 15.05
N LEU A 97 2.24 4.24 14.60
CA LEU A 97 3.06 3.54 13.63
C LEU A 97 3.57 2.20 14.16
N ALA A 98 4.01 2.14 15.43
CA ALA A 98 4.44 0.89 16.05
C ALA A 98 3.28 -0.13 16.11
N SER A 99 2.08 0.33 16.48
CA SER A 99 0.86 -0.51 16.45
C SER A 99 0.59 -1.05 15.04
N TYR A 100 0.66 -0.18 14.02
CA TYR A 100 0.40 -0.59 12.65
C TYR A 100 1.42 -1.61 12.15
N ILE A 101 2.71 -1.39 12.42
CA ILE A 101 3.79 -2.31 12.04
C ILE A 101 3.60 -3.67 12.70
N ALA A 102 3.21 -3.72 13.98
CA ALA A 102 2.91 -4.98 14.66
C ALA A 102 1.70 -5.69 14.02
N GLU A 103 0.64 -4.95 13.68
CA GLU A 103 -0.54 -5.53 13.07
C GLU A 103 -0.31 -6.00 11.61
N LEU A 104 0.70 -5.47 10.90
CA LEU A 104 1.11 -5.99 9.58
C LEU A 104 1.54 -7.46 9.63
N GLU A 105 2.07 -7.95 10.76
CA GLU A 105 2.45 -9.36 10.91
C GLU A 105 1.26 -10.31 10.71
N THR A 106 0.04 -9.85 10.98
CA THR A 106 -1.19 -10.63 10.78
C THR A 106 -1.44 -10.92 9.29
N LEU A 107 -0.94 -10.08 8.39
CA LEU A 107 -1.07 -10.26 6.95
C LEU A 107 0.03 -11.17 6.36
N CYS A 108 1.10 -11.46 7.12
CA CYS A 108 2.29 -12.18 6.66
C CYS A 108 2.10 -13.69 6.47
N SER A 109 0.90 -14.23 6.64
CA SER A 109 0.61 -15.65 6.34
C SER A 109 0.78 -15.98 4.84
N ARG A 110 0.74 -14.98 3.97
CA ARG A 110 1.08 -15.06 2.55
C ARG A 110 1.87 -13.81 2.13
N PRO A 111 2.64 -13.86 1.02
CA PRO A 111 3.26 -12.66 0.48
C PRO A 111 2.21 -11.58 0.14
N VAL A 112 2.39 -10.40 0.73
CA VAL A 112 1.59 -9.21 0.46
C VAL A 112 2.45 -8.16 -0.22
N ILE A 113 1.91 -7.53 -1.25
CA ILE A 113 2.52 -6.37 -1.92
C ILE A 113 1.71 -5.14 -1.58
N LEU A 114 2.35 -4.11 -1.04
CA LEU A 114 1.78 -2.77 -0.99
C LEU A 114 2.04 -2.07 -2.33
N VAL A 115 0.97 -1.71 -3.03
CA VAL A 115 1.01 -0.93 -4.26
C VAL A 115 0.65 0.51 -3.93
N LEU A 116 1.63 1.40 -4.11
CA LEU A 116 1.44 2.85 -4.02
C LEU A 116 1.33 3.39 -5.44
N ASP A 117 0.10 3.68 -5.89
CA ASP A 117 -0.16 4.25 -7.21
C ASP A 117 -0.14 5.78 -7.15
N ASP A 118 0.24 6.40 -8.27
CA ASP A 118 0.39 7.86 -8.39
C ASP A 118 1.30 8.50 -7.32
N PHE A 119 2.35 7.78 -6.88
CA PHE A 119 3.28 8.22 -5.82
C PHE A 119 3.92 9.60 -6.03
N HIS A 120 4.02 10.08 -7.28
CA HIS A 120 4.51 11.43 -7.58
C HIS A 120 3.68 12.54 -6.90
N LEU A 121 2.42 12.26 -6.54
CA LEU A 121 1.55 13.19 -5.81
C LEU A 121 1.88 13.31 -4.32
N ALA A 122 2.72 12.42 -3.76
CA ALA A 122 3.09 12.42 -2.34
C ALA A 122 3.88 13.66 -1.90
N ASN A 123 4.46 14.42 -2.84
CA ASN A 123 5.46 15.44 -2.56
C ASN A 123 5.09 16.84 -3.08
N ASP A 124 3.82 17.07 -3.43
CA ASP A 124 3.32 18.40 -3.80
C ASP A 124 2.94 19.26 -2.57
N SER A 125 3.22 18.78 -1.37
CA SER A 125 3.19 19.61 -0.16
C SER A 125 4.54 20.34 0.00
N ALA A 126 4.66 21.47 -0.69
CA ALA A 126 5.66 22.50 -0.39
C ALA A 126 5.22 23.34 0.83
#